data_AF-A0A0S7EJP1-F1
#
_entry.id   AF-A0A0S7EJP1-F1
#
_cell.length_a   1.000
_cell.length_b   1.000
_cell.length_c   1.000
_cell.angle_alpha   90.00
_cell.angle_beta   90.00
_cell.angle_gamma   90.00
#
_symmetry.space_group_name_H-M   'P 1'
#
loop_
_entity.id
_entity.type
_entity.pdbx_description
1 polymer ?
#
loop_
_entity_poly.entity_id
_entity_poly.type
_entity_poly.pdbx_seq_one_letter_code
_entity_poly.pdbx_strand_id
1 'polypeptide(L)'
;FVYVSIPFIIKLFPSIQAKLVFLNFVRMPYFIDLKRPLDQGLNHTHNFYLEPEAGLKIGVWHTVPAQMWRDAQGKDGDWYRSAFSSAHPVILYLHGNAGTRGGDHRVQLYKVLSSLGYHVVTFDYRGWGDSDGSPSERGMTSDALFVYDWLRQRMEKTLPLYIWGHSLGTGVATNLVRRLSERGSPPDALILESPFTNIREEAKSHPFSMVYRFLCRF
;
A
#
# COMPACT_ATOMS: atom_id res chain seq x y z
N PHE A 1 -38.54 4.96 9.51
CA PHE A 1 -38.24 5.36 8.12
C PHE A 1 -36.76 5.51 7.79
N VAL A 2 -35.89 5.93 8.73
CA VAL A 2 -34.42 6.11 8.47
C VAL A 2 -33.65 4.78 8.32
N TYR A 3 -34.12 3.68 8.93
CA TYR A 3 -33.41 2.39 8.95
C TYR A 3 -33.50 1.57 7.65
N VAL A 4 -34.52 1.81 6.82
CA VAL A 4 -34.75 1.07 5.56
C VAL A 4 -34.08 1.76 4.36
N SER A 5 -33.74 3.05 4.48
CA SER A 5 -33.16 3.86 3.40
C SER A 5 -31.68 3.54 3.18
N ILE A 6 -30.95 3.21 4.25
CA ILE A 6 -29.48 3.02 4.21
C ILE A 6 -29.05 1.84 3.30
N PRO A 7 -29.66 0.64 3.38
CA PRO A 7 -29.31 -0.47 2.48
C PRO A 7 -29.65 -0.17 1.01
N PHE A 8 -30.74 0.55 0.77
CA PHE A 8 -31.20 0.90 -0.58
C PHE A 8 -30.29 1.95 -1.23
N ILE A 9 -29.84 2.96 -0.47
CA ILE A 9 -28.88 3.98 -0.90
C ILE A 9 -27.51 3.34 -1.21
N ILE A 10 -27.02 2.41 -0.38
CA ILE A 10 -25.74 1.72 -0.64
C ILE A 10 -25.78 0.93 -1.96
N LYS A 11 -26.93 0.33 -2.31
CA LYS A 11 -27.11 -0.42 -3.56
C LYS A 11 -27.30 0.47 -4.79
N LEU A 12 -27.83 1.68 -4.60
CA LEU A 12 -28.10 2.66 -5.67
C LEU A 12 -26.88 3.54 -6.02
N PHE A 13 -25.91 3.67 -5.12
CA PHE A 13 -24.76 4.56 -5.31
C PHE A 13 -23.42 3.79 -5.21
N PRO A 14 -22.87 3.34 -6.36
CA PRO A 14 -21.60 2.61 -6.41
C PRO A 14 -20.42 3.32 -5.74
N SER A 15 -20.43 4.66 -5.74
CA SER A 15 -19.42 5.49 -5.08
C SER A 15 -19.46 5.41 -3.55
N ILE A 16 -20.64 5.24 -2.94
CA ILE A 16 -20.81 5.04 -1.50
C ILE A 16 -20.36 3.63 -1.13
N GLN A 17 -20.70 2.64 -1.95
CA GLN A 17 -20.27 1.25 -1.76
C GLN A 17 -18.75 1.11 -1.81
N ALA A 18 -18.08 1.74 -2.79
CA ALA A 18 -16.63 1.73 -2.89
C ALA A 18 -15.96 2.34 -1.64
N LYS A 19 -16.47 3.48 -1.15
CA LYS A 19 -15.98 4.10 0.09
C LYS A 19 -16.13 3.19 1.31
N LEU A 20 -17.26 2.49 1.44
CA LEU A 20 -17.51 1.57 2.56
C LEU A 20 -16.67 0.29 2.50
N VAL A 21 -16.38 -0.21 1.30
CA VAL A 21 -15.52 -1.40 1.11
C VAL A 21 -14.06 -1.06 1.41
N PHE A 22 -13.57 0.05 0.86
CA PHE A 22 -12.16 0.42 0.93
C PHE A 22 -11.79 1.28 2.14
N LEU A 23 -12.79 1.84 2.83
CA LEU A 23 -12.58 2.71 3.99
C LEU A 23 -11.49 3.77 3.77
N ASN A 24 -11.29 4.19 2.52
CA ASN A 24 -10.18 5.05 2.09
C ASN A 24 -10.32 6.49 2.60
N PHE A 25 -11.50 6.84 3.11
CA PHE A 25 -11.77 8.08 3.83
C PHE A 25 -11.26 8.06 5.28
N VAL A 26 -10.94 6.89 5.83
CA VAL A 26 -10.41 6.75 7.20
C VAL A 26 -8.91 7.07 7.19
N ARG A 27 -8.60 8.32 7.49
CA ARG A 27 -7.23 8.80 7.70
C ARG A 27 -6.86 8.63 9.16
N MET A 28 -6.34 7.46 9.51
CA MET A 28 -5.81 7.15 10.84
C MET A 28 -4.30 6.92 10.76
N PRO A 29 -3.49 7.55 11.63
CA PRO A 29 -3.87 8.61 12.59
C PRO A 29 -4.35 9.90 11.92
N TYR A 30 -5.30 10.60 12.55
CA TYR A 30 -5.82 11.87 12.02
C TYR A 30 -4.72 12.93 12.00
N PHE A 31 -4.67 13.76 10.94
CA PHE A 31 -3.70 14.86 10.75
C PHE A 31 -2.24 14.47 10.50
N ILE A 32 -1.98 13.27 9.98
CA ILE A 32 -0.64 12.89 9.54
C ILE A 32 -0.18 13.68 8.29
N ASP A 33 1.01 14.28 8.33
CA ASP A 33 1.68 14.82 7.15
C ASP A 33 2.54 13.74 6.49
N LEU A 34 2.00 13.11 5.45
CA LEU A 34 2.69 12.05 4.72
C LEU A 34 3.91 12.54 3.95
N LYS A 35 4.12 13.85 3.80
CA LYS A 35 5.32 14.42 3.20
C LYS A 35 6.51 14.40 4.17
N ARG A 36 6.26 14.24 5.46
CA ARG A 36 7.25 14.33 6.54
C ARG A 36 7.31 13.01 7.34
N PRO A 37 7.85 11.93 6.77
CA PRO A 37 7.97 10.64 7.45
C PRO A 37 8.76 10.70 8.77
N LEU A 38 9.67 11.68 8.91
CA LEU A 38 10.40 11.94 10.16
C LEU A 38 9.47 12.16 11.35
N ASP A 39 8.32 12.81 11.15
CA ASP A 39 7.36 13.07 12.22
C ASP A 39 6.71 11.78 12.75
N GLN A 40 6.83 10.66 12.01
CA GLN A 40 6.40 9.32 12.42
C GLN A 40 7.56 8.49 13.01
N GLY A 41 8.71 9.13 13.25
CA GLY A 41 9.92 8.48 13.76
C GLY A 41 10.66 7.66 12.71
N LEU A 42 10.44 7.93 11.41
CA LEU A 42 11.20 7.36 10.32
C LEU A 42 12.30 8.33 9.87
N ASN A 43 13.47 8.23 10.50
CA ASN A 43 14.57 9.20 10.33
C ASN A 43 15.45 9.00 9.08
N HIS A 44 15.20 7.95 8.29
CA HIS A 44 15.93 7.63 7.06
C HIS A 44 14.95 7.19 5.95
N THR A 45 13.83 7.90 5.88
CA THR A 45 12.77 7.66 4.90
C THR A 45 12.53 8.92 4.08
N HIS A 46 12.47 8.74 2.77
CA HIS A 46 12.16 9.82 1.82
C HIS A 46 10.77 9.66 1.24
N ASN A 47 10.03 10.77 1.19
CA ASN A 47 8.74 10.86 0.52
C ASN A 47 8.91 11.42 -0.89
N PHE A 48 8.30 10.77 -1.87
CA PHE A 48 8.23 11.23 -3.25
C PHE A 48 6.91 10.80 -3.89
N TYR A 49 6.65 11.27 -5.11
CA TYR A 49 5.45 10.92 -5.85
C TYR A 49 5.81 10.24 -7.16
N LEU A 50 5.00 9.25 -7.53
CA LEU A 50 5.03 8.59 -8.82
C LEU A 50 3.74 8.84 -9.58
N GLU A 51 3.81 8.77 -10.90
CA GLU A 51 2.69 9.07 -11.79
C GLU A 51 2.42 7.83 -12.67
N PRO A 52 1.66 6.84 -12.18
CA PRO A 52 1.34 5.62 -12.94
C PRO A 52 0.45 5.88 -14.16
N GLU A 53 -0.34 6.96 -14.14
CA GLU A 53 -1.19 7.41 -15.24
C GLU A 53 -1.09 8.94 -15.32
N ALA A 54 -1.22 9.51 -16.52
CA ALA A 54 -1.07 10.95 -16.74
C ALA A 54 -2.01 11.75 -15.82
N GLY A 55 -1.43 12.60 -14.98
CA GLY A 55 -2.16 13.43 -14.01
C GLY A 55 -2.65 12.71 -12.75
N LEU A 56 -2.28 11.43 -12.53
CA LEU A 56 -2.61 10.68 -11.31
C LEU A 56 -1.33 10.45 -10.50
N LYS A 57 -1.18 11.15 -9.37
CA LYS A 57 -0.01 10.97 -8.49
C LYS A 57 -0.31 10.03 -7.34
N ILE A 58 0.62 9.13 -7.05
CA ILE A 58 0.61 8.28 -5.85
C ILE A 58 1.79 8.65 -4.95
N GLY A 59 1.54 8.77 -3.64
CA GLY A 59 2.56 9.07 -2.65
C GLY A 59 3.31 7.81 -2.23
N VAL A 60 4.64 7.87 -2.27
CA VAL A 60 5.56 6.75 -2.05
C VAL A 60 6.56 7.12 -0.96
N TRP A 61 6.82 6.16 -0.06
CA TRP A 61 7.89 6.22 0.91
C TRP A 61 8.96 5.19 0.59
N HIS A 62 10.21 5.62 0.64
CA HIS A 62 11.39 4.76 0.58
C HIS A 62 12.19 4.91 1.87
N THR A 63 12.19 3.86 2.68
CA THR A 63 13.03 3.73 3.86
C THR A 63 14.27 2.93 3.45
N VAL A 64 15.45 3.52 3.58
CA VAL A 64 16.72 2.81 3.31
C VAL A 64 17.07 1.86 4.46
N PRO A 65 17.93 0.85 4.25
CA PRO A 65 18.47 0.03 5.33
C PRO A 65 18.98 0.87 6.49
N ALA A 66 18.75 0.42 7.72
CA ALA A 66 19.14 1.15 8.92
C ALA A 66 20.65 1.39 8.96
N GLN A 67 21.46 0.53 8.33
CA GLN A 67 22.91 0.68 8.20
C GLN A 67 23.30 1.95 7.42
N MET A 68 22.43 2.44 6.52
CA MET A 68 22.64 3.63 5.69
C MET A 68 22.08 4.91 6.33
N TRP A 69 21.57 4.86 7.57
CA TRP A 69 20.83 5.97 8.18
C TRP A 69 21.64 7.27 8.29
N ARG A 70 22.96 7.15 8.54
CA ARG A 70 23.88 8.30 8.66
C ARG A 70 24.07 8.99 7.33
N ASP A 71 24.30 8.19 6.28
CA ASP A 71 24.52 8.70 4.92
C ASP A 71 23.27 9.35 4.34
N ALA A 72 22.09 8.86 4.75
CA ALA A 72 20.78 9.35 4.33
C ALA A 72 20.38 10.71 4.95
N GLN A 73 21.06 11.17 6.01
CA GLN A 73 20.71 12.43 6.67
C GLN A 73 20.91 13.62 5.73
N GLY A 74 19.86 14.44 5.59
CA GLY A 74 19.90 15.64 4.75
C GLY A 74 20.03 15.40 3.25
N LYS A 75 19.88 14.14 2.80
CA LYS A 75 19.95 13.79 1.38
C LYS A 75 18.64 14.06 0.66
N ASP A 76 18.75 14.37 -0.63
CA ASP A 76 17.64 14.63 -1.53
C ASP A 76 17.11 13.35 -2.18
N GLY A 77 16.08 13.50 -3.02
CA GLY A 77 15.45 12.38 -3.70
C GLY A 77 16.36 11.67 -4.71
N ASP A 78 17.34 12.35 -5.30
CA ASP A 78 18.24 11.73 -6.28
C ASP A 78 19.22 10.78 -5.58
N TRP A 79 19.69 11.15 -4.39
CA TRP A 79 20.46 10.23 -3.56
C TRP A 79 19.64 8.99 -3.18
N TYR A 80 18.40 9.15 -2.70
CA TYR A 80 17.54 8.00 -2.35
C TYR A 80 17.25 7.10 -3.57
N ARG A 81 17.08 7.69 -4.76
CA ARG A 81 16.95 6.92 -6.02
C ARG A 81 18.21 6.13 -6.35
N SER A 82 19.39 6.73 -6.17
CA SER A 82 20.66 6.04 -6.38
C SER A 82 20.93 4.93 -5.35
N ALA A 83 20.34 5.03 -4.15
CA ALA A 83 20.52 4.04 -3.09
C ALA A 83 19.96 2.65 -3.45
N PHE A 84 19.04 2.55 -4.42
CA PHE A 84 18.57 1.26 -4.95
C PHE A 84 19.66 0.47 -5.69
N SER A 85 20.77 1.10 -6.06
CA SER A 85 21.95 0.43 -6.63
C SER A 85 22.90 -0.11 -5.55
N SER A 86 22.53 -0.04 -4.27
CA SER A 86 23.27 -0.73 -3.21
C SER A 86 23.05 -2.24 -3.25
N ALA A 87 23.87 -3.02 -2.54
CA ALA A 87 23.75 -4.49 -2.48
C ALA A 87 22.60 -4.99 -1.58
N HIS A 88 21.69 -4.11 -1.15
CA HIS A 88 20.61 -4.45 -0.22
C HIS A 88 19.34 -4.90 -0.95
N PRO A 89 18.67 -5.96 -0.48
CA PRO A 89 17.38 -6.40 -1.02
C PRO A 89 16.28 -5.36 -0.78
N VAL A 90 15.23 -5.39 -1.62
CA VAL A 90 14.08 -4.48 -1.50
C VAL A 90 12.82 -5.25 -1.15
N ILE A 91 12.02 -4.69 -0.24
CA ILE A 91 10.65 -5.14 0.05
C ILE A 91 9.68 -4.08 -0.45
N LEU A 92 8.80 -4.47 -1.38
CA LEU A 92 7.61 -3.72 -1.75
C LEU A 92 6.46 -4.11 -0.82
N TYR A 93 6.12 -3.23 0.13
CA TYR A 93 5.04 -3.42 1.09
C TYR A 93 3.72 -2.80 0.62
N LEU A 94 2.72 -3.66 0.44
CA LEU A 94 1.36 -3.36 0.00
C LEU A 94 0.42 -3.39 1.22
N HIS A 95 -0.03 -2.21 1.66
CA HIS A 95 -0.73 -2.06 2.92
C HIS A 95 -2.18 -2.56 2.90
N GLY A 96 -2.74 -2.80 4.08
CA GLY A 96 -4.11 -3.25 4.29
C GLY A 96 -5.18 -2.17 4.13
N ASN A 97 -6.43 -2.55 4.41
CA ASN A 97 -7.58 -1.65 4.32
C ASN A 97 -7.47 -0.49 5.32
N ALA A 98 -8.12 0.63 5.01
CA ALA A 98 -8.11 1.85 5.84
C ALA A 98 -6.70 2.42 6.15
N GLY A 99 -6.67 3.57 6.83
CA GLY A 99 -5.43 4.22 7.23
C GLY A 99 -4.62 4.74 6.04
N THR A 100 -3.33 4.98 6.26
CA THR A 100 -2.40 5.44 5.21
C THR A 100 -1.07 4.71 5.36
N ARG A 101 -0.11 4.90 4.43
CA ARG A 101 1.26 4.40 4.58
C ARG A 101 1.91 4.82 5.91
N GLY A 102 1.43 5.89 6.55
CA GLY A 102 1.89 6.33 7.86
C GLY A 102 1.21 5.72 9.09
N GLY A 103 0.40 4.66 8.95
CA GLY A 103 -0.22 4.00 10.12
C GLY A 103 0.81 3.37 11.07
N ASP A 104 0.65 3.55 12.39
CA ASP A 104 1.64 3.19 13.41
C ASP A 104 2.19 1.76 13.31
N HIS A 105 1.33 0.76 13.17
CA HIS A 105 1.74 -0.64 13.03
C HIS A 105 2.62 -0.87 11.77
N ARG A 106 2.33 -0.12 10.69
CA ARG A 106 3.08 -0.17 9.43
C ARG A 106 4.44 0.48 9.60
N VAL A 107 4.48 1.65 10.25
CA VAL A 107 5.71 2.36 10.60
C VAL A 107 6.65 1.49 11.43
N GLN A 108 6.11 0.74 12.42
CA GLN A 108 6.92 -0.20 13.19
C GLN A 108 7.46 -1.35 12.33
N LEU A 109 6.65 -1.90 11.43
CA LEU A 109 7.12 -2.90 10.47
C LEU A 109 8.25 -2.35 9.61
N TYR A 110 8.15 -1.13 9.09
CA TYR A 110 9.20 -0.51 8.26
C TYR A 110 10.53 -0.39 9.03
N LYS A 111 10.47 -0.04 10.31
CA LYS A 111 11.66 0.02 11.19
C LYS A 111 12.31 -1.35 11.35
N VAL A 112 11.51 -2.39 11.58
CA VAL A 112 12.01 -3.77 11.70
C VAL A 112 12.67 -4.20 10.40
N LEU A 113 11.98 -4.07 9.26
CA LEU A 113 12.52 -4.48 7.96
C LEU A 113 13.78 -3.67 7.59
N SER A 114 13.78 -2.36 7.83
CA SER A 114 14.98 -1.53 7.64
C SER A 114 16.14 -2.00 8.53
N SER A 115 15.88 -2.33 9.81
CA SER A 115 16.92 -2.83 10.72
C SER A 115 17.55 -4.15 10.27
N LEU A 116 16.77 -4.98 9.56
CA LEU A 116 17.22 -6.23 8.96
C LEU A 116 18.01 -6.03 7.66
N GLY A 117 18.23 -4.78 7.23
CA GLY A 117 19.05 -4.46 6.06
C GLY A 117 18.28 -4.41 4.74
N TYR A 118 16.95 -4.27 4.77
CA TYR A 118 16.13 -4.12 3.57
C TYR A 118 15.88 -2.65 3.24
N HIS A 119 15.87 -2.33 1.97
CA HIS A 119 15.10 -1.18 1.50
C HIS A 119 13.61 -1.49 1.62
N VAL A 120 12.84 -0.61 2.24
CA VAL A 120 11.39 -0.76 2.35
C VAL A 120 10.73 0.30 1.50
N VAL A 121 9.96 -0.14 0.51
CA VAL A 121 9.19 0.74 -0.38
C VAL A 121 7.72 0.47 -0.14
N THR A 122 6.96 1.52 0.13
CA THR A 122 5.52 1.44 0.32
C THR A 122 4.87 2.67 -0.30
N PHE A 123 3.60 2.58 -0.66
CA PHE A 123 2.85 3.67 -1.25
C PHE A 123 1.40 3.59 -0.84
N ASP A 124 0.70 4.73 -0.85
CA ASP A 124 -0.75 4.75 -0.73
C ASP A 124 -1.38 4.52 -2.11
N TYR A 125 -2.30 3.57 -2.22
CA TYR A 125 -3.06 3.34 -3.45
C TYR A 125 -3.80 4.61 -3.90
N ARG A 126 -4.16 4.69 -5.18
CA ARG A 126 -5.03 5.77 -5.67
C ARG A 126 -6.27 5.94 -4.80
N GLY A 127 -6.51 7.16 -4.33
CA GLY A 127 -7.59 7.51 -3.41
C GLY A 127 -7.33 7.25 -1.92
N TRP A 128 -6.14 6.81 -1.52
CA TRP A 128 -5.69 6.77 -0.10
C TRP A 128 -4.73 7.91 0.21
N GLY A 129 -4.69 8.30 1.49
CA GLY A 129 -3.72 9.28 1.98
C GLY A 129 -3.73 10.59 1.19
N ASP A 130 -2.58 10.91 0.60
CA ASP A 130 -2.33 12.03 -0.30
C ASP A 130 -2.15 11.62 -1.77
N SER A 131 -2.54 10.38 -2.14
CA SER A 131 -2.60 9.90 -3.52
C SER A 131 -3.91 10.33 -4.20
N ASP A 132 -3.80 10.72 -5.47
CA ASP A 132 -4.91 11.14 -6.32
C ASP A 132 -5.83 9.97 -6.72
N GLY A 133 -6.94 10.30 -7.38
CA GLY A 133 -7.81 9.32 -8.03
C GLY A 133 -8.83 8.66 -7.10
N SER A 134 -9.27 7.46 -7.46
CA SER A 134 -10.30 6.72 -6.73
C SER A 134 -10.02 5.23 -6.72
N PRO A 135 -10.35 4.54 -5.60
CA PRO A 135 -9.94 3.17 -5.38
C PRO A 135 -10.71 2.19 -6.25
N SER A 136 -10.01 1.23 -6.83
CA SER A 136 -10.59 0.05 -7.49
C SER A 136 -9.58 -1.09 -7.50
N GLU A 137 -10.04 -2.34 -7.51
CA GLU A 137 -9.14 -3.51 -7.55
C GLU A 137 -8.15 -3.44 -8.72
N ARG A 138 -8.66 -3.10 -9.91
CA ARG A 138 -7.83 -2.92 -11.11
C ARG A 138 -6.84 -1.78 -10.93
N GLY A 139 -7.28 -0.63 -10.42
CA GLY A 139 -6.42 0.53 -10.20
C GLY A 139 -5.29 0.25 -9.21
N MET A 140 -5.61 -0.35 -8.05
CA MET A 140 -4.59 -0.74 -7.06
C MET A 140 -3.58 -1.73 -7.61
N THR A 141 -4.04 -2.70 -8.41
CA THR A 141 -3.16 -3.67 -9.09
C THR A 141 -2.24 -2.97 -10.10
N SER A 142 -2.78 -2.04 -10.89
CA SER A 142 -1.98 -1.26 -11.86
C SER A 142 -0.95 -0.37 -11.17
N ASP A 143 -1.31 0.28 -10.05
CA ASP A 143 -0.39 1.09 -9.26
C ASP A 143 0.77 0.22 -8.71
N ALA A 144 0.45 -0.94 -8.14
CA ALA A 144 1.45 -1.88 -7.62
C ALA A 144 2.39 -2.40 -8.71
N LEU A 145 1.86 -2.70 -9.91
CA LEU A 145 2.64 -3.13 -11.05
C LEU A 145 3.57 -2.04 -11.56
N PHE A 146 3.08 -0.79 -11.63
CA PHE A 146 3.90 0.36 -11.99
C PHE A 146 5.06 0.56 -11.00
N VAL A 147 4.79 0.51 -9.70
CA VAL A 147 5.84 0.65 -8.67
C VAL A 147 6.85 -0.49 -8.75
N TYR A 148 6.39 -1.73 -8.96
CA TYR A 148 7.28 -2.88 -9.14
C TYR A 148 8.21 -2.69 -10.34
N ASP A 149 7.66 -2.33 -11.50
CA ASP A 149 8.44 -2.08 -12.72
C ASP A 149 9.41 -0.90 -12.51
N TRP A 150 8.98 0.15 -11.81
CA TRP A 150 9.82 1.31 -11.46
C TRP A 150 11.01 0.93 -10.58
N LEU A 151 10.83 0.03 -9.61
CA LEU A 151 11.89 -0.50 -8.75
C LEU A 151 12.86 -1.37 -9.53
N ARG A 152 12.34 -2.32 -10.34
CA ARG A 152 13.17 -3.22 -11.15
C ARG A 152 14.09 -2.51 -12.14
N GLN A 153 13.73 -1.30 -12.58
CA GLN A 153 14.60 -0.47 -13.43
C GLN A 153 15.78 0.17 -12.69
N ARG A 154 15.73 0.23 -11.35
CA ARG A 154 16.71 0.95 -10.50
C ARG A 154 17.57 0.03 -9.65
N MET A 155 17.09 -1.18 -9.40
CA MET A 155 17.80 -2.21 -8.67
C MET A 155 18.73 -3.00 -9.60
N GLU A 156 19.79 -3.56 -9.05
CA GLU A 156 20.54 -4.59 -9.75
C GLU A 156 19.65 -5.82 -10.01
N LYS A 157 19.72 -6.39 -11.21
CA LYS A 157 18.86 -7.51 -11.63
C LYS A 157 19.04 -8.77 -10.78
N THR A 158 20.21 -8.92 -10.16
CA THR A 158 20.57 -10.04 -9.29
C THR A 158 19.99 -9.91 -7.88
N LEU A 159 19.58 -8.71 -7.47
CA LEU A 159 19.04 -8.47 -6.14
C LEU A 159 17.56 -8.85 -6.08
N PRO A 160 17.13 -9.50 -4.97
CA PRO A 160 15.75 -9.91 -4.85
C PRO A 160 14.84 -8.72 -4.56
N LEU A 161 13.66 -8.72 -5.19
CA LEU A 161 12.56 -7.80 -4.89
C LEU A 161 11.39 -8.61 -4.34
N TYR A 162 11.20 -8.52 -3.02
CA TYR A 162 10.15 -9.23 -2.31
C TYR A 162 8.85 -8.42 -2.31
N ILE A 163 7.73 -9.09 -2.55
CA ILE A 163 6.40 -8.49 -2.45
C ILE A 163 5.77 -8.94 -1.14
N TRP A 164 5.40 -7.99 -0.29
CA TRP A 164 4.70 -8.26 0.97
C TRP A 164 3.33 -7.60 0.95
N GLY A 165 2.27 -8.40 0.95
CA GLY A 165 0.89 -7.92 1.10
C GLY A 165 0.37 -8.13 2.51
N HIS A 166 -0.32 -7.14 3.08
CA HIS A 166 -1.00 -7.25 4.37
C HIS A 166 -2.51 -6.98 4.22
N SER A 167 -3.37 -7.85 4.77
CA SER A 167 -4.83 -7.69 4.71
C SER A 167 -5.30 -7.39 3.28
N LEU A 168 -6.00 -6.28 3.00
CA LEU A 168 -6.37 -5.85 1.63
C LEU A 168 -5.22 -5.99 0.61
N GLY A 169 -3.99 -5.63 1.03
CA GLY A 169 -2.79 -5.70 0.23
C GLY A 169 -2.42 -7.10 -0.23
N THR A 170 -2.88 -8.18 0.42
CA THR A 170 -2.67 -9.56 -0.08
C THR A 170 -3.38 -9.81 -1.40
N GLY A 171 -4.57 -9.23 -1.60
CA GLY A 171 -5.30 -9.32 -2.87
C GLY A 171 -4.59 -8.54 -3.99
N VAL A 172 -4.03 -7.37 -3.66
CA VAL A 172 -3.23 -6.59 -4.60
C VAL A 172 -1.92 -7.33 -4.94
N ALA A 173 -1.26 -7.92 -3.94
CA ALA A 173 -0.02 -8.65 -4.10
C ALA A 173 -0.19 -9.90 -4.99
N THR A 174 -1.24 -10.69 -4.77
CA THR A 174 -1.52 -11.88 -5.60
C THR A 174 -1.88 -11.51 -7.03
N ASN A 175 -2.68 -10.45 -7.24
CA ASN A 175 -2.97 -9.94 -8.57
C ASN A 175 -1.71 -9.42 -9.28
N LEU A 176 -0.81 -8.73 -8.57
CA LEU A 176 0.49 -8.32 -9.09
C LEU A 176 1.33 -9.53 -9.53
N VAL A 177 1.51 -10.53 -8.66
CA VAL A 177 2.26 -11.75 -8.96
C VAL A 177 1.68 -12.48 -10.16
N ARG A 178 0.35 -12.60 -10.24
CA ARG A 178 -0.33 -13.19 -11.39
C ARG A 178 0.07 -12.47 -12.70
N ARG A 179 0.01 -11.13 -12.73
CA ARG A 179 0.36 -10.34 -13.91
C ARG A 179 1.83 -10.51 -14.30
N LEU A 180 2.71 -10.58 -13.32
CA LEU A 180 4.14 -10.81 -13.53
C LEU A 180 4.41 -12.21 -14.10
N SER A 181 3.74 -13.24 -13.57
CA SER A 181 3.81 -14.60 -14.10
C SER A 181 3.25 -14.72 -15.52
N GLU A 182 2.13 -14.05 -15.82
CA GLU A 182 1.56 -13.97 -17.19
C GLU A 182 2.53 -13.31 -18.18
N ARG A 183 3.40 -12.40 -17.71
CA ARG A 183 4.46 -11.75 -18.51
C ARG A 183 5.75 -12.59 -18.63
N GLY A 184 5.83 -13.75 -17.95
CA GLY A 184 7.04 -14.58 -17.92
C GLY A 184 8.14 -14.06 -16.99
N SER A 185 7.82 -13.16 -16.06
CA SER A 185 8.79 -12.58 -15.11
C SER A 185 8.30 -12.70 -13.66
N PRO A 186 8.10 -13.93 -13.13
CA PRO A 186 7.60 -14.13 -11.77
C PRO A 186 8.55 -13.49 -10.73
N PRO A 187 8.02 -12.98 -9.61
CA PRO A 187 8.82 -12.35 -8.55
C PRO A 187 9.59 -13.40 -7.74
N ASP A 188 10.65 -12.96 -7.04
CA ASP A 188 11.52 -13.82 -6.23
C ASP A 188 10.80 -14.43 -5.03
N ALA A 189 9.92 -13.65 -4.38
CA ALA A 189 9.03 -14.16 -3.35
C ALA A 189 7.76 -13.30 -3.17
N LEU A 190 6.73 -13.95 -2.62
CA LEU A 190 5.48 -13.35 -2.19
C LEU A 190 5.23 -13.71 -0.72
N ILE A 191 5.05 -12.69 0.12
CA ILE A 191 4.69 -12.82 1.53
C ILE A 191 3.24 -12.33 1.69
N LEU A 192 2.40 -13.17 2.28
CA LEU A 192 1.00 -12.86 2.55
C LEU A 192 0.76 -12.83 4.06
N GLU A 193 0.54 -11.64 4.59
CA GLU A 193 0.25 -11.42 6.01
C GLU A 193 -1.26 -11.21 6.21
N SER A 194 -1.86 -12.05 7.05
CA SER A 194 -3.29 -12.04 7.34
C SER A 194 -4.17 -12.02 6.07
N PRO A 195 -3.97 -12.97 5.12
CA PRO A 195 -4.73 -12.98 3.88
C PRO A 195 -6.20 -13.31 4.11
N PHE A 196 -7.06 -12.71 3.31
CA PHE A 196 -8.47 -13.08 3.21
C PHE A 196 -8.72 -13.87 1.93
N THR A 197 -9.67 -14.80 1.96
CA THR A 197 -10.05 -15.58 0.78
C THR A 197 -10.99 -14.81 -0.15
N ASN A 198 -11.78 -13.87 0.38
CA ASN A 198 -12.69 -13.02 -0.38
C ASN A 198 -13.02 -11.70 0.34
N ILE A 199 -12.85 -10.55 -0.31
CA ILE A 199 -13.15 -9.22 0.28
C ILE A 199 -14.64 -9.08 0.63
N ARG A 200 -15.52 -9.81 -0.08
CA ARG A 200 -16.96 -9.89 0.21
C ARG A 200 -17.25 -10.66 1.49
N GLU A 201 -16.45 -11.68 1.82
CA GLU A 201 -16.59 -12.41 3.09
C GLU A 201 -16.00 -11.61 4.24
N GLU A 202 -14.88 -10.91 4.02
CA GLU A 202 -14.29 -10.02 5.02
C GLU A 202 -15.18 -8.79 5.33
N ALA A 203 -15.80 -8.21 4.29
CA ALA A 203 -16.80 -7.16 4.45
C ALA A 203 -18.10 -7.65 5.11
N LYS A 204 -18.27 -8.96 5.37
CA LYS A 204 -19.37 -9.50 6.18
C LYS A 204 -18.92 -9.80 7.62
N SER A 205 -17.66 -10.15 7.84
CA SER A 205 -17.07 -10.46 9.17
C SER A 205 -16.63 -9.22 9.95
N HIS A 206 -16.47 -8.06 9.30
CA HIS A 206 -16.05 -6.82 9.95
C HIS A 206 -17.04 -6.36 11.05
N PRO A 207 -16.58 -5.87 12.22
CA PRO A 207 -17.48 -5.43 13.30
C PRO A 207 -18.48 -4.34 12.90
N PHE A 208 -18.10 -3.48 11.96
CA PHE A 208 -18.97 -2.44 11.39
C PHE A 208 -19.99 -2.99 10.37
N SER A 209 -19.76 -4.18 9.80
CA SER A 209 -20.70 -4.86 8.91
C SER A 209 -21.63 -5.84 9.65
N MET A 210 -21.35 -6.18 10.91
CA MET A 210 -22.17 -7.10 11.71
C MET A 210 -23.63 -6.63 11.85
N VAL A 211 -23.88 -5.33 11.89
CA VAL A 211 -25.24 -4.76 11.91
C VAL A 211 -26.04 -5.13 10.64
N TYR A 212 -25.37 -5.36 9.51
CA TYR A 212 -26.00 -5.73 8.23
C TYR A 212 -26.22 -7.25 8.08
N ARG A 213 -25.64 -8.08 8.96
CA ARG A 213 -25.78 -9.54 8.96
C ARG A 213 -27.23 -9.98 9.24
N PHE A 214 -28.00 -9.17 9.95
CA PHE A 214 -29.42 -9.39 10.23
C PHE A 214 -30.37 -8.93 9.11
N LEU A 215 -29.89 -8.22 8.08
CA LEU A 215 -30.73 -7.66 7.02
C LEU A 215 -30.73 -8.47 5.72
N CYS A 216 -29.82 -9.45 5.54
CA CYS A 216 -29.75 -10.30 4.35
C CYS A 216 -30.20 -11.74 4.61
N ARG A 217 -31.33 -11.90 5.30
CA ARG A 217 -32.13 -13.14 5.30
C ARG A 217 -33.56 -12.82 4.84
N PHE A 218 -33.71 -12.48 3.56
CA PHE A 218 -34.89 -12.71 2.72
C PHE A 218 -34.44 -12.74 1.26
#